data_AF-A0A530R100-F1
#
_entry.id   AF-A0A530R100-F1
#
_cell.length_a   1.000
_cell.length_b   1.000
_cell.length_c   1.000
_cell.angle_alpha   90.00
_cell.angle_beta   90.00
_cell.angle_gamma   90.00
#
_symmetry.space_group_name_H-M   'P 1'
#
loop_
_entity.id
_entity.type
_entity.pdbx_description
1 polymer ?
#
loop_
_entity_poly.entity_id
_entity_poly.type
_entity_poly.pdbx_seq_one_letter_code
_entity_poly.pdbx_strand_id
1 'polypeptide(L)'
;MICSVARSYKKKRACNEASAFLRKGLRVLTVRARPGHASQGLLQAGKLVFSCALGRGGISAGKREGDGATPLGSMRILSGYFRNDHFSGG
;
A
#
# COMPACT_ATOMS: atom_id res chain seq x y z
N MET A 1 28.24 20.13 11.52
CA MET A 1 28.14 18.65 11.62
C MET A 1 26.99 18.21 10.73
N ILE A 2 27.24 18.05 9.42
CA ILE A 2 26.22 17.67 8.45
C ILE A 2 26.59 16.25 8.01
N CYS A 3 25.94 15.24 8.60
CA CYS A 3 26.11 13.86 8.16
C CYS A 3 25.48 13.70 6.78
N SER A 4 26.33 13.83 5.77
CA SER A 4 26.00 13.64 4.37
C SER A 4 25.88 12.15 4.02
N VAL A 5 24.81 11.83 3.29
CA VAL A 5 24.60 10.63 2.47
C VAL A 5 24.33 9.34 3.24
N ALA A 6 23.04 8.97 3.27
CA ALA A 6 22.62 7.60 3.49
C ALA A 6 23.24 6.69 2.40
N ARG A 7 24.39 6.08 2.69
CA ARG A 7 24.96 5.00 1.86
C ARG A 7 24.00 3.81 1.91
N SER A 8 23.03 3.81 1.00
CA SER A 8 22.10 2.71 0.82
C SER A 8 22.90 1.49 0.30
N TYR A 9 22.80 0.36 1.00
CA TYR A 9 23.45 -0.90 0.63
C TYR A 9 23.14 -1.30 -0.81
N LYS A 10 24.12 -1.88 -1.53
CA LYS A 10 24.05 -2.26 -2.96
C LYS A 10 22.78 -3.06 -3.34
N LYS A 11 22.24 -3.86 -2.41
CA LYS A 11 21.00 -4.64 -2.57
C LYS A 11 19.72 -3.79 -2.66
N LYS A 12 19.70 -2.57 -2.12
CA LYS A 12 18.51 -1.69 -2.12
C LYS A 12 18.42 -0.74 -3.32
N ARG A 13 19.43 -0.72 -4.20
CA ARG A 13 19.52 0.24 -5.31
C ARG A 13 18.33 0.15 -6.28
N ALA A 14 17.93 -1.06 -6.67
CA ALA A 14 16.78 -1.28 -7.55
C ALA A 14 15.46 -0.78 -6.94
N CYS A 15 15.26 -0.94 -5.63
CA CYS A 15 14.04 -0.47 -4.95
C CYS A 15 14.02 1.06 -4.82
N ASN A 16 15.19 1.68 -4.63
CA ASN A 16 15.32 3.14 -4.64
C ASN A 16 15.12 3.71 -6.06
N GLU A 17 15.63 3.04 -7.10
CA GLU A 17 15.42 3.41 -8.51
C GLU A 17 13.96 3.20 -8.96
N ALA A 18 13.25 2.21 -8.40
CA ALA A 18 11.82 2.05 -8.62
C ALA A 18 11.02 3.30 -8.22
N SER A 19 11.47 4.04 -7.20
CA SER A 19 10.86 5.32 -6.81
C SER A 19 11.16 6.48 -7.78
N ALA A 20 12.23 6.38 -8.58
CA ALA A 20 12.53 7.33 -9.65
C ALA A 20 11.66 7.07 -10.90
N PHE A 21 11.25 5.81 -11.14
CA PHE A 21 10.34 5.43 -12.23
C PHE A 21 8.85 5.58 -11.88
N LEU A 22 8.51 5.69 -10.59
CA LEU A 22 7.17 6.06 -10.17
C LEU A 22 6.89 7.49 -10.64
N ARG A 23 6.20 7.60 -11.78
CA ARG A 23 5.62 8.86 -12.29
C ARG A 23 5.04 9.65 -11.12
N LYS A 24 5.29 10.97 -11.09
CA LYS A 24 4.83 11.98 -10.09
C LYS A 24 3.34 11.94 -9.68
N GLY A 25 2.53 11.02 -10.20
CA GLY A 25 1.06 11.05 -10.17
C GLY A 25 0.37 10.31 -9.02
N LEU A 26 0.94 9.26 -8.43
CA LEU A 26 0.22 8.48 -7.42
C LEU A 26 0.69 8.82 -6.00
N ARG A 27 0.05 9.82 -5.39
CA ARG A 27 0.35 10.26 -4.03
C ARG A 27 -0.54 9.63 -2.96
N VAL A 28 -1.72 9.17 -3.34
CA VAL A 28 -2.77 8.70 -2.43
C VAL A 28 -3.37 7.41 -2.94
N LEU A 29 -3.46 6.43 -2.05
CA LEU A 29 -4.27 5.23 -2.22
C LEU A 29 -5.50 5.37 -1.33
N THR A 30 -6.68 5.33 -1.93
CA THR A 30 -7.94 5.38 -1.16
C THR A 30 -8.52 3.99 -1.08
N VAL A 31 -8.81 3.52 0.13
CA VAL A 31 -9.43 2.22 0.37
C VAL A 31 -10.83 2.45 0.91
N ARG A 32 -11.81 1.73 0.35
CA ARG A 32 -13.20 1.74 0.81
C ARG A 32 -13.70 0.31 0.98
N ALA A 33 -14.61 0.08 1.92
CA ALA A 33 -15.31 -1.20 2.00
C ALA A 33 -16.25 -1.38 0.81
N ARG A 34 -16.35 -2.62 0.34
CA ARG A 34 -17.37 -3.00 -0.64
C ARG A 34 -18.73 -3.01 0.07
N PRO A 35 -19.77 -2.38 -0.49
CA PRO A 35 -21.11 -2.44 0.07
C PRO A 35 -21.57 -3.89 0.25
N GLY A 36 -22.13 -4.22 1.42
CA GLY A 36 -22.63 -5.56 1.74
C GLY A 36 -21.58 -6.61 2.13
N HIS A 37 -20.28 -6.35 1.93
CA HIS A 37 -19.21 -7.30 2.27
C HIS A 37 -18.04 -6.60 2.97
N ALA A 38 -18.08 -6.54 4.29
CA ALA A 38 -17.11 -5.80 5.11
C ALA A 38 -15.65 -6.29 4.95
N SER A 39 -15.43 -7.57 4.64
CA SER A 39 -14.11 -8.17 4.41
C SER A 39 -13.57 -7.96 2.99
N GLN A 40 -14.32 -7.30 2.12
CA GLN A 40 -13.91 -6.96 0.76
C GLN A 40 -13.85 -5.44 0.61
N GLY A 41 -12.88 -4.96 -0.16
CA GLY A 41 -12.67 -3.55 -0.38
C GLY A 41 -12.40 -3.19 -1.83
N LEU A 42 -12.43 -1.89 -2.07
CA LEU A 42 -12.07 -1.26 -3.32
C LEU A 42 -10.88 -0.35 -3.04
N LEU A 43 -9.74 -0.67 -3.67
CA LEU A 43 -8.53 0.13 -3.65
C LEU A 43 -8.49 1.02 -4.89
N GLN A 44 -8.60 2.32 -4.69
CA GLN A 44 -8.50 3.31 -5.75
C GLN A 44 -7.08 3.90 -5.79
N ALA A 45 -6.46 3.80 -6.97
CA ALA A 45 -5.18 4.38 -7.30
C ALA A 45 -5.35 5.35 -8.48
N GLY A 46 -5.57 6.63 -8.19
CA GLY A 46 -5.90 7.62 -9.21
C GLY A 46 -7.22 7.27 -9.92
N LYS A 47 -7.14 6.92 -11.20
CA LYS A 47 -8.30 6.53 -12.03
C LYS A 47 -8.57 5.01 -12.04
N LEU A 48 -7.67 4.21 -11.47
CA LEU A 48 -7.78 2.76 -11.44
C LEU A 48 -8.42 2.31 -10.13
N VAL A 49 -9.26 1.28 -10.20
CA VAL A 49 -9.91 0.66 -9.03
C VAL A 49 -9.65 -0.84 -9.08
N PHE A 50 -9.16 -1.38 -7.96
CA PHE A 50 -8.85 -2.78 -7.79
C PHE A 50 -9.68 -3.37 -6.65
N SER A 51 -10.09 -4.63 -6.78
CA SER A 51 -10.60 -5.39 -5.63
C SER A 51 -9.46 -5.63 -4.64
N CYS A 52 -9.70 -5.39 -3.36
CA CYS A 52 -8.75 -5.69 -2.30
C CYS A 52 -9.42 -6.45 -1.16
N ALA A 53 -8.63 -7.16 -0.37
CA ALA A 53 -9.09 -7.78 0.85
C ALA A 53 -9.09 -6.74 2.00
N LEU A 54 -10.09 -6.81 2.86
CA LEU A 54 -10.12 -6.13 4.15
C LEU A 54 -10.09 -7.16 5.26
N GLY A 55 -9.76 -6.69 6.46
CA GLY A 55 -9.84 -7.51 7.65
C GLY A 55 -11.24 -8.08 7.87
N ARG A 56 -11.34 -9.25 8.54
CA ARG A 56 -12.62 -9.89 8.89
C ARG A 56 -13.54 -8.97 9.69
N GLY A 57 -12.97 -8.09 10.52
CA GLY A 57 -13.70 -7.09 11.29
C GLY A 57 -14.11 -5.84 10.50
N GLY A 58 -13.85 -5.80 9.18
CA GLY A 58 -14.11 -4.64 8.35
C GLY A 58 -13.19 -3.46 8.67
N ILE A 59 -13.61 -2.25 8.32
CA ILE A 59 -12.87 -1.01 8.61
C ILE A 59 -13.31 -0.49 9.99
N SER A 60 -12.35 -0.23 10.89
CA SER A 60 -12.63 0.28 12.23
C SER A 60 -11.58 1.29 12.70
N ALA A 61 -12.02 2.35 13.38
CA ALA A 61 -11.14 3.30 14.07
C ALA A 61 -10.58 2.73 15.38
N GLY A 62 -11.31 1.80 16.02
CA GLY A 62 -10.93 1.17 17.28
C GLY A 62 -10.08 -0.08 17.10
N LYS A 63 -9.20 -0.11 16.09
CA LYS A 63 -8.41 -1.30 15.78
C LYS A 63 -7.49 -1.67 16.95
N ARG A 64 -7.49 -2.95 17.32
CA ARG A 64 -6.61 -3.59 18.32
C ARG A 64 -5.85 -4.76 17.71
N GLU A 65 -4.86 -5.27 18.44
CA GLU A 65 -4.20 -6.51 18.05
C GLU A 65 -5.18 -7.69 18.15
N GLY A 66 -5.18 -8.57 17.16
CA GLY A 66 -6.05 -9.77 17.12
C GLY A 66 -7.50 -9.56 16.65
N ASP A 67 -7.99 -8.33 16.54
CA ASP A 67 -9.39 -8.05 16.17
C ASP A 67 -9.75 -8.32 14.69
N GLY A 68 -8.72 -8.50 13.85
CA GLY A 68 -8.89 -8.68 12.42
C GLY A 68 -9.53 -7.50 11.70
N ALA A 69 -9.54 -6.29 12.24
CA ALA A 69 -10.04 -5.09 11.55
C ALA A 69 -8.96 -4.44 10.66
N THR A 70 -9.37 -3.71 9.64
CA THR A 70 -8.55 -2.76 8.89
C THR A 70 -8.65 -1.39 9.57
N PRO A 71 -7.52 -0.73 9.90
CA PRO A 71 -7.57 0.55 10.58
C PRO A 71 -8.19 1.64 9.69
N LEU A 72 -9.12 2.40 10.25
CA LEU A 72 -9.65 3.61 9.62
C LEU A 72 -8.70 4.78 9.87
N GLY A 73 -8.12 5.34 8.82
CA GLY A 73 -7.33 6.57 8.94
C GLY A 73 -6.41 6.82 7.75
N SER A 74 -5.86 8.03 7.69
CA SER A 74 -4.82 8.39 6.73
C SER A 74 -3.46 7.92 7.25
N MET A 75 -2.76 7.11 6.45
CA MET A 75 -1.43 6.59 6.80
C MET A 75 -0.45 6.77 5.64
N ARG A 76 0.82 6.97 5.99
CA ARG A 76 1.90 7.11 5.01
C ARG A 76 2.25 5.75 4.41
N ILE A 77 2.31 5.67 3.09
CA ILE A 77 2.83 4.50 2.38
C ILE A 77 4.35 4.46 2.59
N LEU A 78 4.84 3.37 3.19
CA LEU A 78 6.27 3.18 3.45
C LEU A 78 6.92 2.33 2.37
N SER A 79 6.30 1.19 2.07
CA SER A 79 6.73 0.22 1.06
C SER A 79 5.56 -0.71 0.71
N GLY A 80 5.73 -1.50 -0.35
CA GLY A 80 4.81 -2.56 -0.74
C GLY A 80 5.57 -3.83 -1.12
N TYR A 81 4.92 -4.98 -0.98
CA TYR A 81 5.44 -6.26 -1.44
C TYR A 81 4.79 -6.61 -2.77
N PHE A 82 5.60 -7.12 -3.70
CA PHE A 82 5.15 -7.51 -5.02
C PHE A 82 5.55 -8.97 -5.28
N ARG A 83 4.62 -9.74 -5.86
CA ARG A 83 4.83 -11.12 -6.26
C ARG A 83 4.90 -11.21 -7.77
N ASN A 84 6.11 -11.48 -8.29
CA ASN A 84 6.37 -11.55 -9.73
C ASN A 84 5.60 -12.68 -10.43
N ASP A 85 5.21 -13.73 -9.70
CA ASP A 85 4.52 -14.91 -10.21
C ASP A 85 3.02 -14.69 -10.48
N HIS A 86 2.44 -13.61 -9.98
CA HIS A 86 1.00 -13.30 -10.11
C HIS A 86 0.70 -12.25 -11.18
N PHE A 87 1.72 -11.75 -11.88
CA PHE A 87 1.55 -10.78 -12.95
C PHE A 87 1.98 -11.42 -14.25
N SER A 88 1.09 -11.47 -15.25
CA SER A 88 1.51 -11.76 -16.62
C SER A 88 2.45 -10.63 -17.03
N GLY A 89 3.74 -10.91 -17.09
CA GLY A 89 4.72 -9.96 -17.63
C GLY A 89 4.24 -9.52 -19.01
N GLY A 90 4.17 -8.21 -19.22
CA GLY A 90 4.14 -7.63 -20.56
C GLY A 90 5.52 -7.67 -21.18
#